data_AF-A0A0B1RT59-F1
#
_entry.id   AF-A0A0B1RT59-F1
#
_cell.length_a   1.000
_cell.length_b   1.000
_cell.length_c   1.000
_cell.angle_alpha   90.00
_cell.angle_beta   90.00
_cell.angle_gamma   90.00
#
_symmetry.space_group_name_H-M   'P 1'
#
loop_
_entity.id
_entity.type
_entity.pdbx_description
1 polymer ?
#
loop_
_entity_poly.entity_id
_entity_poly.type
_entity_poly.pdbx_seq_one_letter_code
_entity_poly.pdbx_strand_id
1 'polypeptide(L)' 'MISADAPNYFPNSFNGHMELPGIAENKFSVSGDVNRYEFDEDYYEQPRIFYKKVLNKEERARLEQNIFDSIKDCY' A
#
# COMPACT_ATOMS: atom_id res chain seq x y z
N MET A 1 -20.96 4.76 24.14
CA MET A 1 -21.16 6.19 24.42
C MET A 1 -20.19 6.59 25.50
N ILE A 2 -19.34 7.59 25.24
CA ILE A 2 -18.46 8.19 26.26
C ILE A 2 -19.30 9.27 26.94
N SER A 3 -19.56 9.15 28.24
CA SER A 3 -20.24 10.20 29.01
C SER A 3 -19.31 11.42 29.15
N ALA A 4 -19.83 12.63 29.07
CA ALA A 4 -19.05 13.87 29.18
C ALA A 4 -18.24 13.98 30.50
N ASP A 5 -18.64 13.25 31.54
CA ASP A 5 -17.98 13.21 32.85
C ASP A 5 -16.98 12.05 33.02
N ALA A 6 -16.68 11.30 31.96
CA ALA A 6 -15.66 10.24 32.02
C ALA A 6 -14.25 10.86 32.05
N PRO A 7 -13.30 10.29 32.84
CA PRO A 7 -11.91 10.73 32.81
C PRO A 7 -11.33 10.66 31.40
N ASN A 8 -10.63 11.71 30.99
CA ASN A 8 -10.00 11.82 29.68
C ASN A 8 -8.51 11.39 29.69
N TYR A 9 -8.11 10.58 30.67
CA TYR A 9 -6.75 10.09 30.84
C TYR A 9 -6.72 8.58 31.14
N PHE A 10 -5.60 7.94 30.81
CA PHE A 10 -5.33 6.52 31.08
C PHE A 10 -3.88 6.33 31.59
N PRO A 11 -3.62 5.46 32.58
CA PRO A 11 -4.61 4.69 33.35
C PRO A 11 -5.41 5.58 34.31
N ASN A 12 -6.65 5.19 34.63
CA ASN A 12 -7.52 5.89 35.59
C ASN A 12 -8.18 4.90 36.57
N SER A 13 -8.63 5.41 37.73
CA SER A 13 -9.26 4.60 38.79
C SER A 13 -10.77 4.38 38.61
N PHE A 14 -11.34 4.72 37.44
CA PHE A 14 -12.78 4.68 37.16
C PHE A 14 -13.19 3.52 36.25
N ASN A 15 -12.26 2.61 35.96
CA ASN A 15 -12.49 1.34 35.24
C ASN A 15 -13.14 1.50 33.85
N GLY A 16 -12.96 2.67 33.22
CA GLY A 16 -13.40 2.99 31.86
C GLY A 16 -12.21 3.07 30.89
N HIS A 17 -12.47 2.82 29.61
CA HIS A 17 -11.46 2.85 28.52
C HIS A 17 -10.30 1.85 28.73
N MET A 18 -10.63 0.59 29.01
CA MET A 18 -9.64 -0.47 29.18
C MET A 18 -9.11 -0.99 27.84
N GLU A 19 -7.82 -1.32 27.80
CA GLU A 19 -7.22 -2.03 26.68
C GLU A 19 -7.84 -3.42 26.49
N LEU A 20 -7.86 -3.91 25.25
CA LEU A 20 -8.30 -5.25 24.89
C LEU A 20 -7.09 -6.03 24.32
N PRO A 21 -6.30 -6.74 25.14
CA PRO A 21 -5.08 -7.41 24.67
C PRO A 21 -5.30 -8.43 23.56
N GLY A 22 -6.51 -9.01 23.46
CA GLY A 22 -6.87 -9.99 22.44
C GLY A 22 -7.01 -9.44 21.02
N ILE A 23 -6.97 -8.12 20.83
CA ILE A 23 -6.99 -7.45 19.52
C ILE A 23 -5.66 -6.74 19.20
N ALA A 24 -4.59 -7.13 19.88
CA ALA A 24 -3.26 -6.60 19.61
C ALA A 24 -2.81 -6.91 18.16
N GLU A 25 -2.06 -5.99 17.57
CA GLU A 25 -1.48 -6.17 16.23
C GLU A 25 -0.50 -7.35 16.18
N ASN A 26 -0.31 -7.92 14.99
CA ASN A 26 0.65 -8.99 14.79
C ASN A 26 2.08 -8.52 15.06
N LYS A 27 2.85 -9.33 15.81
CA LYS A 27 4.27 -9.08 16.05
C LYS A 27 5.09 -9.50 14.84
N PHE A 28 6.06 -8.69 14.45
CA PHE A 28 7.06 -9.00 13.41
C PHE A 28 8.45 -8.56 13.86
N SER A 29 9.49 -9.14 13.27
CA SER A 29 10.88 -8.78 13.54
C SER A 29 11.38 -7.81 12.48
N VAL A 30 12.24 -6.88 12.88
CA VAL A 30 12.89 -5.91 12.00
C VAL A 30 14.41 -6.03 12.09
N SER A 31 15.11 -5.63 11.03
CA SER A 31 16.57 -5.66 10.93
C SER A 31 17.07 -4.56 9.98
N GLY A 32 18.31 -4.10 10.17
CA GLY A 32 18.92 -3.02 9.39
C GLY A 32 19.01 -1.70 10.17
N ASP A 33 19.68 -0.71 9.59
CA ASP A 33 19.86 0.62 10.18
C ASP A 33 18.68 1.55 9.85
N VAL A 34 18.50 2.60 10.64
CA VAL A 34 17.55 3.68 10.30
C VAL A 34 18.20 4.59 9.26
N ASN A 35 17.87 4.40 7.98
CA ASN A 35 18.45 5.15 6.86
C ASN A 35 17.43 5.36 5.72
N ARG A 36 17.82 6.12 4.69
CA ARG A 36 17.08 6.27 3.44
C ARG A 36 17.48 5.12 2.50
N TYR A 37 16.60 4.16 2.34
CA TYR A 37 16.78 3.02 1.44
C TYR A 37 16.23 3.34 0.05
N GLU A 38 16.94 2.92 -0.99
CA GLU A 38 16.42 2.85 -2.36
C GLU A 38 15.70 1.52 -2.59
N PHE A 39 14.86 1.47 -3.63
CA PHE A 39 14.08 0.29 -3.98
C PHE A 39 14.70 -0.45 -5.16
N ASP A 40 14.25 -1.68 -5.41
CA ASP A 40 14.77 -2.53 -6.48
C ASP A 40 14.50 -1.94 -7.89
N GLU A 41 15.45 -2.07 -8.80
CA GLU A 41 15.42 -1.48 -10.15
C GLU A 41 14.71 -2.36 -11.20
N ASP A 42 14.01 -3.42 -10.80
CA ASP A 42 13.20 -4.21 -11.75
C ASP A 42 11.88 -3.52 -12.12
N TYR A 43 11.99 -2.56 -13.02
CA TYR A 43 10.86 -1.81 -13.56
C TYR A 43 10.09 -2.54 -14.67
N TYR A 44 10.61 -3.67 -15.19
CA TYR A 44 10.16 -4.20 -16.47
C TYR A 44 9.56 -5.61 -16.39
N GLU A 45 9.86 -6.40 -15.35
CA GLU A 45 9.36 -7.77 -15.29
C GLU A 45 7.84 -7.85 -15.19
N GLN A 46 7.23 -7.09 -14.27
CA GLN A 46 5.78 -7.13 -14.10
C GLN A 46 5.03 -6.59 -15.33
N PRO A 47 5.41 -5.42 -15.93
CA PRO A 47 4.80 -4.97 -17.18
C PRO A 47 4.98 -5.97 -18.33
N ARG A 48 6.13 -6.62 -18.45
CA ARG A 48 6.38 -7.66 -19.46
C ARG A 48 5.47 -8.86 -19.26
N ILE A 49 5.26 -9.31 -18.02
CA ILE A 49 4.34 -10.40 -17.69
C ILE A 49 2.91 -10.02 -18.08
N PHE A 50 2.47 -8.82 -17.69
CA PHE A 50 1.16 -8.30 -18.06
C PHE A 50 0.96 -8.32 -19.59
N TYR A 51 1.88 -7.71 -20.33
CA TYR A 51 1.80 -7.65 -21.78
C TYR A 51 1.82 -9.04 -22.44
N LYS A 52 2.73 -9.94 -22.02
CA LYS A 52 2.92 -11.25 -22.70
C LYS A 52 1.96 -12.34 -22.26
N LYS A 53 1.50 -12.34 -21.01
CA LYS A 53 0.75 -13.46 -20.42
C LYS A 53 -0.70 -13.12 -20.09
N VAL A 54 -1.05 -11.83 -19.92
CA VAL A 54 -2.42 -11.41 -19.59
C VAL A 54 -3.14 -10.91 -20.84
N LEU A 55 -2.51 -10.04 -21.63
CA LEU A 55 -3.15 -9.46 -22.81
C LEU A 55 -3.21 -10.45 -23.99
N ASN A 56 -4.37 -10.52 -24.64
CA ASN A 56 -4.51 -11.14 -25.96
C ASN A 56 -4.01 -10.21 -27.08
N LYS A 57 -4.08 -10.67 -28.33
CA LYS A 57 -3.52 -9.96 -29.48
C LYS A 57 -4.23 -8.63 -29.73
N GLU A 58 -5.56 -8.62 -29.64
CA GLU A 58 -6.39 -7.46 -29.90
C GLU A 58 -6.19 -6.37 -28.83
N GLU A 59 -6.02 -6.79 -27.57
CA GLU A 59 -5.71 -5.90 -26.46
C GLU A 59 -4.33 -5.27 -26.56
N ARG A 60 -3.32 -6.05 -26.99
CA ARG A 60 -1.97 -5.50 -27.25
C ARG A 60 -2.00 -4.43 -28.33
N ALA A 61 -2.70 -4.70 -29.43
CA ALA A 61 -2.85 -3.73 -30.52
C ALA A 61 -3.53 -2.43 -30.04
N ARG A 62 -4.58 -2.52 -29.22
CA ARG A 62 -5.21 -1.33 -28.62
C ARG A 62 -4.29 -0.59 -27.66
N LEU A 63 -3.53 -1.31 -26.83
CA LEU A 63 -2.55 -0.72 -25.92
C LEU A 63 -1.48 0.06 -26.68
N GLU A 64 -0.92 -0.54 -27.74
CA GLU A 64 0.08 0.10 -28.61
C GLU A 64 -0.47 1.37 -29.26
N GLN A 65 -1.68 1.30 -29.82
CA GLN A 65 -2.35 2.46 -30.44
C GLN A 65 -2.59 3.57 -29.42
N ASN A 66 -3.07 3.24 -28.22
CA ASN A 66 -3.33 4.23 -27.17
C ASN A 66 -2.03 4.93 -26.71
N ILE A 67 -0.94 4.18 -26.56
CA ILE A 67 0.37 4.77 -26.21
C ILE A 67 0.83 5.71 -27.32
N PHE A 68 0.79 5.24 -28.57
CA PHE A 68 1.15 6.05 -29.74
C PHE A 68 0.32 7.33 -29.82
N ASP A 69 -1.00 7.23 -29.75
CA ASP A 69 -1.90 8.39 -29.84
C ASP A 69 -1.69 9.40 -28.72
N SER A 70 -1.22 8.94 -27.55
CA SER A 70 -0.92 9.82 -26.42
C SER A 70 0.39 10.60 -26.58
N ILE A 71 1.37 10.03 -27.30
CA ILE A 71 2.72 10.61 -27.43
C ILE A 71 3.02 11.17 -28.82
N LYS A 72 2.18 10.91 -29.82
CA LYS A 72 2.42 11.26 -31.22
C LYS A 72 2.58 12.76 -31.47
N ASP A 73 1.97 13.59 -30.63
CA ASP A 73 2.01 15.05 -30.72
C ASP A 73 2.94 15.68 -29.67
N CYS A 74 3.76 14.87 -28.98
CA CYS A 74 4.72 15.36 -27.97
C CYS A 74 5.99 15.99 -28.56
N TYR A 75 5.98 16.39 -29.83
CA TYR A 75 7.03 17.17 -30.49
C TYR A 75 6.42 18.30 -31.32
#